data_AF-A0A975I5R2-F1
#
_entry.id   AF-A0A975I5R2-F1
#
_cell.length_a   1.000
_cell.length_b   1.000
_cell.length_c   1.000
_cell.angle_alpha   90.00
_cell.angle_beta   90.00
_cell.angle_gamma   90.00
#
_symmetry.space_group_name_H-M   'P 1'
#
loop_
_entity.id
_entity.type
_entity.pdbx_description
1 polymer ?
#
loop_
_entity_poly.entity_id
_entity_poly.type
_entity_poly.pdbx_seq_one_letter_code
_entity_poly.pdbx_strand_id
1 'polypeptide(L)'
;MSTSPKKNTVRGKRYTAEEKAKIVAFVQEYNATNGRGGQSVAATKFGTSQLTISTWLKGAGVSGRSKVSGGKGSMQGKLATMLTLGQDIERLERELSTKRSKFETLKASL
;
A
#
# COMPACT_ATOMS: atom_id res chain seq x y z
N MET A 1 17.95 42.04 -28.62
CA MET A 1 16.97 41.53 -27.63
C MET A 1 15.98 40.65 -28.36
N SER A 2 16.03 39.33 -28.18
CA SER A 2 15.11 38.39 -28.83
C SER A 2 14.09 37.88 -27.82
N THR A 3 12.88 38.42 -27.86
CA THR A 3 11.74 37.93 -27.07
C THR A 3 10.99 36.90 -27.90
N SER A 4 11.33 35.62 -27.74
CA SER A 4 10.51 34.53 -28.28
C SER A 4 9.11 34.57 -27.64
N PRO A 5 8.02 34.45 -28.42
CA PRO A 5 6.67 34.48 -27.88
C PRO A 5 6.42 33.22 -27.05
N LYS A 6 6.07 33.39 -25.77
CA LYS A 6 5.64 32.30 -24.88
C LYS A 6 4.41 31.63 -25.49
N LYS A 7 4.57 30.35 -25.88
CA LYS A 7 3.47 29.44 -26.23
C LYS A 7 2.42 29.51 -25.12
N ASN A 8 1.21 29.98 -25.45
CA ASN A 8 0.06 29.94 -24.56
C ASN A 8 -0.14 28.51 -24.08
N THR A 9 0.31 28.23 -22.86
CA THR A 9 0.02 26.97 -22.18
C THR A 9 -1.48 26.91 -22.03
N VAL A 10 -2.14 26.04 -22.78
CA VAL A 10 -3.54 25.65 -22.60
C VAL A 10 -3.78 25.58 -21.10
N ARG A 11 -4.63 26.48 -20.59
CA ARG A 11 -4.99 26.55 -19.15
C ARG A 11 -5.19 25.12 -18.68
N GLY A 12 -4.30 24.65 -17.81
CA GLY A 12 -4.21 23.25 -17.42
C GLY A 12 -5.60 22.72 -17.08
N LYS A 13 -5.94 21.54 -17.62
CA LYS A 13 -7.26 20.91 -17.44
C LYS A 13 -7.62 20.96 -15.95
N ARG A 14 -8.65 21.73 -15.60
CA ARG A 14 -9.11 21.85 -14.22
C ARG A 14 -9.96 20.64 -13.92
N TYR A 15 -9.39 19.69 -13.19
CA TYR A 15 -10.15 18.54 -12.69
C TYR A 15 -11.23 19.01 -11.73
N THR A 16 -12.47 18.58 -11.97
CA THR A 16 -13.59 18.84 -11.06
C THR A 16 -13.39 18.08 -9.74
N ALA A 17 -14.11 18.47 -8.69
CA ALA A 17 -14.04 17.76 -7.41
C ALA A 17 -14.42 16.27 -7.56
N GLU A 18 -15.42 15.99 -8.40
CA GLU A 18 -15.87 14.63 -8.71
C GLU A 18 -14.80 13.81 -9.45
N GLU A 19 -14.15 14.39 -10.45
CA GLU A 19 -13.06 13.71 -11.18
C GLU A 19 -11.90 13.37 -10.24
N LYS A 20 -11.53 14.29 -9.34
CA LYS A 20 -10.48 14.04 -8.33
C LYS A 20 -10.87 12.88 -7.41
N ALA A 21 -12.12 12.84 -6.94
CA ALA A 21 -12.61 11.76 -6.08
C ALA A 21 -12.57 10.40 -6.80
N LYS A 22 -13.00 10.34 -8.06
CA LYS A 22 -12.93 9.12 -8.89
C LYS A 22 -11.50 8.62 -9.07
N ILE A 23 -10.55 9.53 -9.32
CA ILE A 23 -9.13 9.20 -9.47
C ILE A 23 -8.57 8.66 -8.15
N VAL A 24 -8.89 9.30 -7.02
CA VAL A 24 -8.43 8.85 -5.69
C VAL A 24 -9.01 7.47 -5.34
N ALA A 25 -10.30 7.25 -5.58
CA ALA A 25 -10.96 5.96 -5.35
C ALA A 25 -10.32 4.83 -6.19
N PHE A 26 -10.07 5.09 -7.48
CA PHE A 26 -9.39 4.14 -8.35
C PHE A 26 -7.98 3.78 -7.84
N VAL A 27 -7.22 4.76 -7.35
CA VAL A 27 -5.89 4.50 -6.77
C VAL A 27 -5.99 3.63 -5.52
N GLN A 28 -6.99 3.86 -4.66
CA GLN A 28 -7.21 3.06 -3.46
C GLN A 28 -7.58 1.62 -3.80
N GLU A 29 -8.51 1.41 -4.73
CA GLU A 29 -8.92 0.08 -5.20
C GLU A 29 -7.76 -0.67 -5.86
N TYR A 30 -7.01 0.02 -6.73
CA TYR A 30 -5.83 -0.55 -7.37
C TYR A 30 -4.77 -0.91 -6.34
N ASN A 31 -4.54 -0.06 -5.33
CA ASN A 31 -3.55 -0.34 -4.29
C ASN A 31 -4.01 -1.45 -3.34
N ALA A 32 -5.31 -1.60 -3.08
CA ALA A 32 -5.85 -2.69 -2.28
C ALA A 32 -5.62 -4.05 -2.97
N THR A 33 -5.76 -4.09 -4.30
CA THR A 33 -5.63 -5.31 -5.09
C THR A 33 -4.17 -5.63 -5.44
N ASN A 34 -3.41 -4.62 -5.90
CA ASN A 34 -2.08 -4.80 -6.50
C ASN A 34 -0.93 -4.23 -5.64
N GLY A 35 -1.23 -3.69 -4.45
CA GLY A 35 -0.22 -3.10 -3.56
C GLY A 35 0.19 -1.69 -3.98
N ARG A 36 1.47 -1.46 -4.32
CA ARG A 36 1.97 -0.11 -4.66
C ARG A 36 2.02 0.06 -6.18
N GLY A 37 1.26 1.01 -6.72
CA GLY A 37 1.32 1.34 -8.15
C GLY A 37 0.14 2.13 -8.71
N GLY A 38 -0.92 2.32 -7.92
CA GLY A 38 -2.14 2.97 -8.38
C GLY A 38 -1.94 4.39 -8.89
N GLN A 39 -0.94 5.14 -8.37
CA GLN A 39 -0.62 6.47 -8.88
C GLN A 39 -0.11 6.45 -10.33
N SER A 40 0.74 5.49 -10.69
CA SER A 40 1.27 5.37 -12.05
C SER A 40 0.18 4.95 -13.03
N VAL A 41 -0.67 4.00 -12.63
CA VAL A 41 -1.79 3.53 -13.46
C VAL A 41 -2.88 4.57 -13.59
N ALA A 42 -3.16 5.34 -12.53
CA ALA A 42 -4.08 6.45 -12.60
C ALA A 42 -3.53 7.60 -13.46
N ALA A 43 -2.23 7.86 -13.40
CA ALA A 43 -1.59 8.87 -14.22
C ALA A 43 -1.74 8.55 -15.72
N THR A 44 -1.51 7.30 -16.11
CA THR A 44 -1.68 6.86 -17.51
C THR A 44 -3.15 6.84 -17.92
N LYS A 45 -4.07 6.38 -17.06
CA LYS A 45 -5.51 6.27 -17.36
C LYS A 45 -6.22 7.62 -17.47
N PHE A 46 -5.89 8.57 -16.59
CA PHE A 46 -6.58 9.86 -16.50
C PHE A 46 -5.78 11.03 -17.10
N GLY A 47 -4.62 10.74 -17.70
CA GLY A 47 -3.75 11.75 -18.31
C GLY A 47 -3.31 12.83 -17.33
N THR A 48 -3.10 12.47 -16.06
CA THR A 48 -2.72 13.38 -14.97
C THR A 48 -1.32 13.07 -14.50
N SER A 49 -0.62 14.05 -13.93
CA SER A 49 0.69 13.80 -13.32
C SER A 49 0.54 12.98 -12.04
N GLN A 50 1.44 12.01 -11.85
CA GLN A 50 1.54 11.25 -10.58
C GLN A 50 1.70 12.19 -9.38
N LEU A 51 2.42 13.30 -9.55
CA LEU A 51 2.61 14.31 -8.51
C LEU A 51 1.28 14.96 -8.12
N THR A 52 0.42 15.26 -9.10
CA THR A 52 -0.91 15.82 -8.87
C THR A 52 -1.83 14.83 -8.18
N ILE A 53 -1.77 13.54 -8.54
CA ILE A 53 -2.51 12.50 -7.82
C ILE A 53 -2.03 12.39 -6.36
N SER A 54 -0.72 12.50 -6.13
CA SER A 54 -0.14 12.45 -4.78
C SER A 54 -0.63 13.60 -3.88
N THR A 55 -0.83 14.81 -4.43
CA THR A 55 -1.37 15.94 -3.67
C THR A 55 -2.86 15.75 -3.35
N TRP A 56 -3.64 15.18 -4.26
CA TRP A 56 -5.05 14.85 -3.98
C TRP A 56 -5.21 13.72 -2.96
N LEU A 57 -4.36 12.69 -3.01
CA LEU A 57 -4.34 11.63 -1.99
C LEU A 57 -3.99 12.17 -0.60
N LYS A 58 -3.02 13.08 -0.52
CA LYS A 58 -2.68 13.77 0.74
C LYS A 58 -3.82 14.66 1.23
N GLY A 59 -4.45 15.43 0.33
CA GLY A 59 -5.57 16.32 0.66
C GLY A 59 -6.86 15.60 1.04
N ALA A 60 -7.11 14.41 0.48
CA ALA A 60 -8.30 13.59 0.76
C ALA A 60 -8.19 12.80 2.08
N GLY A 61 -7.23 13.13 2.97
CA GLY A 61 -7.05 12.43 4.24
C GLY A 61 -6.59 10.98 4.09
N VAL A 62 -6.23 10.54 2.88
CA VAL A 62 -5.57 9.26 2.60
C VAL A 62 -4.10 9.30 3.00
N SER A 63 -3.66 10.35 3.70
CA SER A 63 -2.67 10.21 4.76
C SER A 63 -3.28 9.37 5.89
N GLY A 64 -3.39 8.07 5.62
CA GLY A 64 -3.63 7.10 6.65
C GLY A 64 -2.59 7.29 7.75
N ARG A 65 -3.08 7.69 8.92
CA ARG A 65 -2.40 7.68 10.22
C ARG A 65 -1.40 8.82 10.44
N SER A 66 -1.64 9.50 11.56
CA SER A 66 -0.66 10.05 12.49
C SER A 66 0.80 9.68 12.21
N LYS A 67 1.65 10.70 12.35
CA LYS A 67 3.10 10.64 12.59
C LYS A 67 3.52 9.37 13.35
N VAL A 68 3.77 8.30 12.61
CA VAL A 68 4.57 7.15 13.07
C VAL A 68 5.61 6.95 11.98
N SER A 69 6.84 7.31 12.35
CA SER A 69 8.06 6.86 11.71
C SER A 69 7.97 5.41 11.26
N GLY A 70 8.31 5.15 10.00
CA GLY A 70 8.52 3.78 9.49
C GLY A 70 7.43 3.35 8.55
N GLY A 71 7.75 3.38 7.25
CA GLY A 71 6.85 2.97 6.19
C GLY A 71 6.25 1.59 6.42
N LYS A 72 4.92 1.53 6.49
CA LYS A 72 4.11 0.31 6.43
C LYS A 72 4.12 -0.37 5.03
N GLY A 73 5.11 -0.01 4.21
CA GLY A 73 5.50 -0.65 2.95
C GLY A 73 7.02 -0.64 2.73
N SER A 74 7.80 -0.35 3.77
CA SER A 74 9.26 -0.47 3.76
C SER A 74 9.64 -1.95 3.86
N MET A 75 10.70 -2.36 3.15
CA MET A 75 11.25 -3.71 3.27
C MET A 75 11.62 -4.05 4.72
N GLN A 76 12.05 -3.06 5.53
CA GLN A 76 12.30 -3.25 6.96
C GLN A 76 11.05 -3.67 7.74
N GLY A 77 9.89 -3.13 7.40
CA GLY A 77 8.63 -3.53 8.05
C GLY A 77 8.26 -4.97 7.70
N LYS A 78 8.42 -5.36 6.43
CA LYS A 78 8.19 -6.74 5.98
C LYS A 78 9.19 -7.72 6.59
N LEU A 79 10.46 -7.34 6.72
CA LEU A 79 11.51 -8.16 7.34
C LEU A 79 11.24 -8.37 8.84
N ALA A 80 10.80 -7.33 9.54
CA ALA A 80 10.39 -7.45 10.94
C ALA A 80 9.20 -8.41 11.09
N THR A 81 8.19 -8.32 10.23
CA THR A 81 7.06 -9.26 10.23
C THR A 81 7.50 -10.69 9.92
N MET A 82 8.43 -10.91 8.98
CA MET A 82 8.99 -12.23 8.69
C MET A 82 9.72 -12.83 9.90
N LEU A 83 10.52 -12.03 10.61
CA LEU A 83 11.21 -12.47 11.82
C LEU A 83 10.24 -12.91 12.90
N THR A 84 9.19 -12.12 13.15
CA THR A 84 8.15 -12.47 14.12
C THR A 84 7.42 -13.75 13.71
N LEU A 85 7.04 -13.89 12.44
CA LEU A 85 6.38 -15.11 11.95
C LEU A 85 7.27 -16.36 12.08
N GLY A 86 8.57 -16.25 11.83
CA GLY A 86 9.51 -17.36 12.02
C GLY A 86 9.55 -17.84 13.48
N GLN A 87 9.63 -16.90 14.43
CA GLN A 87 9.60 -17.23 15.85
C GLN A 87 8.28 -17.89 16.28
N ASP A 88 7.15 -17.43 15.72
CA ASP A 88 5.84 -18.04 15.98
C ASP A 88 5.73 -19.46 15.41
N ILE A 89 6.27 -19.71 14.22
CA ILE A 89 6.32 -21.05 13.62
C ILE A 89 7.08 -22.01 14.53
N GLU A 90 8.29 -21.66 14.96
CA GLU A 90 9.10 -22.52 15.83
C GLU A 90 8.39 -22.85 17.15
N ARG A 91 7.70 -21.87 17.76
CA ARG A 91 6.91 -22.08 18.96
C ARG A 91 5.76 -23.05 18.71
N LEU A 92 5.00 -22.83 17.65
CA LEU A 92 3.85 -23.66 17.30
C LEU A 92 4.27 -25.09 16.96
N GLU A 93 5.40 -25.29 16.29
CA GLU A 93 5.95 -26.62 16.00
C GLU A 93 6.29 -27.40 17.27
N ARG A 94 6.88 -26.74 18.28
CA ARG A 94 7.15 -27.36 19.60
C ARG A 94 5.87 -27.75 20.33
N GLU A 95 4.87 -26.86 20.31
CA GLU A 95 3.57 -27.15 20.89
C GLU A 95 2.87 -28.30 20.17
N LEU A 96 2.92 -28.34 18.84
CA LEU A 96 2.36 -29.40 18.02
C LEU A 96 3.05 -30.73 18.32
N SER A 97 4.38 -30.75 18.40
CA SER A 97 5.16 -31.93 18.79
C SER A 97 4.72 -32.46 20.16
N THR A 98 4.58 -31.58 21.15
CA THR A 98 4.11 -31.94 22.49
C THR A 98 2.68 -32.51 22.46
N LYS A 99 1.77 -31.88 21.72
CA LYS A 99 0.38 -32.34 21.57
C LYS A 99 0.31 -33.68 20.85
N ARG A 100 1.15 -33.90 19.83
CA ARG A 100 1.26 -35.18 19.13
C ARG A 100 1.78 -36.29 20.03
N SER A 101 2.84 -36.03 20.81
CA SER A 101 3.35 -37.00 21.77
C SER A 101 2.26 -37.42 22.76
N LYS A 102 1.56 -36.44 23.36
CA LYS A 102 0.43 -36.72 24.26
C LYS A 102 -0.68 -37.52 23.57
N PHE A 103 -1.02 -37.17 22.34
CA PHE A 103 -2.04 -37.88 21.55
C PHE A 103 -1.63 -39.32 21.28
N GLU A 104 -0.40 -39.58 20.85
CA GLU A 104 0.09 -40.94 20.60
C GLU A 104 0.16 -41.76 21.90
N THR A 105 0.57 -41.17 23.02
CA THR A 105 0.53 -41.86 24.32
C THR A 105 -0.89 -42.24 24.72
N LEU A 106 -1.84 -41.31 24.59
CA LEU A 106 -3.26 -41.58 24.86
C LEU A 106 -3.84 -42.63 23.92
N LYS A 107 -3.49 -42.56 22.63
CA LYS A 107 -3.91 -43.52 21.62
C LYS A 107 -3.34 -44.92 21.88
N ALA A 108 -2.10 -45.03 22.35
CA ALA A 108 -1.49 -46.31 22.70
C ALA A 108 -2.06 -46.90 24.01
N SER A 109 -2.71 -46.08 24.84
CA SER A 109 -3.39 -46.51 26.08
C SER A 109 -4.87 -46.90 25.88
N LEU A 110 -5.39 -46.74 24.66
CA LEU A 110 -6.73 -47.15 24.21
C LEU A 110 -6.65 -48.48 23.46
#